data_AF-A0A077QIX2-F1
#
_entry.id   AF-A0A077QIX2-F1
#
_cell.length_a   1.000
_cell.length_b   1.000
_cell.length_c   1.000
_cell.angle_alpha   90.00
_cell.angle_beta   90.00
_cell.angle_gamma   90.00
#
_symmetry.space_group_name_H-M   'P 1'
#
loop_
_entity.id
_entity.type
_entity.pdbx_description
1 polymer ?
#
loop_
_entity_poly.entity_id
_entity_poly.type
_entity_poly.pdbx_seq_one_letter_code
_entity_poly.pdbx_strand_id
1 'polypeptide(L)'
;MFQRLKSRFTRQTRPQPKSFSSEDCRGYFQPQSADELLATPQRRQYLQQLWQNSALPNGLYQRFYLAPVKQLLGSVQQVPATQAEEWSALGGFADLTLQFTTCAVRLAKGHLLPPGVAPETQAAQGVLWQAVVFWAALFYHLPLLRQLEGELEDGQVWQPGIGIPDKPFRFCFRAPENIPSAPQEVLLAACLLPEKAMMWLVTVPEVWHCLMQHLNGRPSTVPLIEALLQAAAGQVHSPLRGKQEVSPSPAKEAVLSSECNPVPEKTSTPPVSEITTPPPSVSDDTLTLLSLFQSPDGSSPQNQGKNHHSASKLTKRSKREKESIAPDSHLHSSFKDK
;
A
#
# COMPACT_ATOMS: atom_id res chain seq x y z
N MET A 1 -58.60 5.11 35.19
CA MET A 1 -57.85 4.53 34.07
C MET A 1 -56.99 5.66 33.49
N PHE A 2 -55.77 5.48 32.98
CA PHE A 2 -55.14 4.31 32.35
C PHE A 2 -53.88 3.80 33.08
N GLN A 3 -53.29 2.72 32.57
CA GLN A 3 -52.21 1.96 33.22
C GLN A 3 -50.81 2.36 32.71
N ARG A 4 -49.78 2.12 33.54
CA ARG A 4 -48.37 2.35 33.21
C ARG A 4 -47.83 1.23 32.31
N LEU A 5 -47.34 1.55 31.11
CA LEU A 5 -46.57 0.61 30.30
C LEU A 5 -45.06 0.88 30.46
N LYS A 6 -44.36 0.05 31.24
CA LYS A 6 -42.90 0.06 31.35
C LYS A 6 -42.32 -0.99 30.40
N SER A 7 -41.84 -0.59 29.21
CA SER A 7 -41.10 -1.50 28.33
C SER A 7 -39.74 -1.85 28.96
N ARG A 8 -39.41 -3.14 28.99
CA ARG A 8 -38.06 -3.61 29.35
C ARG A 8 -37.29 -3.88 28.06
N PHE A 9 -36.46 -2.95 27.63
CA PHE A 9 -35.50 -3.22 26.56
C PHE A 9 -34.36 -4.12 27.08
N THR A 10 -34.56 -5.44 27.03
CA THR A 10 -33.48 -6.40 27.21
C THR A 10 -32.57 -6.34 25.98
N ARG A 11 -31.39 -5.72 26.13
CA ARG A 11 -30.35 -5.66 25.10
C ARG A 11 -29.85 -7.08 24.81
N GLN A 12 -30.32 -7.70 23.73
CA GLN A 12 -29.81 -8.99 23.27
C GLN A 12 -28.38 -8.81 22.77
N THR A 13 -27.41 -9.34 23.52
CA THR A 13 -26.01 -9.39 23.09
C THR A 13 -25.88 -10.43 21.98
N ARG A 14 -25.67 -9.98 20.74
CA ARG A 14 -25.41 -10.88 19.60
C ARG A 14 -24.05 -11.58 19.83
N PRO A 15 -23.97 -12.92 19.75
CA PRO A 15 -22.68 -13.60 19.86
C PRO A 15 -21.80 -13.24 18.65
N GLN A 16 -20.62 -12.68 18.91
CA GLN A 16 -19.61 -12.49 17.88
C GLN A 16 -18.98 -13.85 17.52
N PRO A 17 -18.75 -14.16 16.24
CA PRO A 17 -18.00 -15.34 15.84
C PRO A 17 -16.53 -15.17 16.27
N LYS A 18 -15.94 -16.21 16.88
CA LYS A 18 -14.50 -16.23 17.17
C LYS A 18 -13.71 -16.42 15.87
N SER A 19 -13.36 -15.31 15.23
CA SER A 19 -12.29 -15.28 14.23
C SER A 19 -10.95 -15.60 14.90
N PHE A 20 -10.12 -16.43 14.25
CA PHE A 20 -8.86 -16.92 14.79
C PHE A 20 -7.84 -15.79 15.03
N SER A 21 -7.75 -15.27 16.26
CA SER A 21 -6.52 -14.64 16.76
C SER A 21 -5.69 -15.68 17.52
N SER A 22 -4.42 -15.82 17.13
CA SER A 22 -3.41 -16.61 17.84
C SER A 22 -2.71 -15.75 18.90
N GLU A 23 -3.53 -15.18 19.79
CA GLU A 23 -3.07 -14.60 21.05
C GLU A 23 -2.60 -15.73 21.96
N ASP A 24 -1.31 -15.78 22.29
CA ASP A 24 -0.81 -16.66 23.35
C ASP A 24 -1.32 -16.16 24.72
N CYS A 25 -1.31 -17.05 25.72
CA CYS A 25 -1.63 -16.72 27.12
C CYS A 25 -0.76 -15.58 27.71
N ARG A 26 0.36 -15.21 27.07
CA ARG A 26 1.20 -14.04 27.41
C ARG A 26 0.73 -12.70 26.78
N GLY A 27 -0.32 -12.69 25.97
CA GLY A 27 -0.81 -11.49 25.27
C GLY A 27 0.01 -11.07 24.04
N TYR A 28 0.75 -12.02 23.45
CA TYR A 28 1.49 -11.83 22.19
C TYR A 28 0.73 -12.44 21.02
N PHE A 29 0.69 -11.72 19.90
CA PHE A 29 0.15 -12.15 18.61
C PHE A 29 1.27 -12.79 17.78
N GLN A 30 0.96 -13.85 17.04
CA GLN A 30 1.88 -14.41 16.03
C GLN A 30 1.86 -13.54 14.75
N PRO A 31 3.01 -13.26 14.11
CA PRO A 31 3.04 -12.65 12.78
C PRO A 31 2.23 -13.46 11.77
N GLN A 32 1.37 -12.78 11.02
CA GLN A 32 0.58 -13.35 9.94
C GLN A 32 1.15 -12.90 8.59
N SER A 33 1.10 -13.78 7.59
CA SER A 33 1.47 -13.42 6.23
C SER A 33 0.48 -12.43 5.63
N ALA A 34 0.92 -11.63 4.65
CA ALA A 34 0.05 -10.68 3.97
C ALA A 34 -1.15 -11.36 3.26
N ASP A 35 -1.02 -12.62 2.84
CA ASP A 35 -2.10 -13.39 2.24
C ASP A 35 -3.13 -13.87 3.28
N GLU A 36 -2.71 -14.27 4.49
CA GLU A 36 -3.63 -14.57 5.60
C GLU A 36 -4.35 -13.32 6.08
N LEU A 37 -3.62 -12.19 6.22
CA LEU A 37 -4.20 -10.89 6.56
C LEU A 37 -5.23 -10.41 5.53
N LEU A 38 -5.09 -10.79 4.26
CA LEU A 38 -6.06 -10.52 3.18
C LEU A 38 -7.13 -11.61 3.03
N ALA A 39 -7.05 -12.73 3.75
CA ALA A 39 -7.95 -13.87 3.61
C ALA A 39 -9.33 -13.69 4.30
N THR A 40 -9.63 -12.53 4.89
CA THR A 40 -10.98 -12.24 5.38
C THR A 40 -11.93 -12.01 4.18
N PRO A 41 -13.22 -12.40 4.25
CA PRO A 41 -14.17 -12.18 3.16
C PRO A 41 -14.31 -10.70 2.77
N GLN A 42 -14.27 -9.82 3.76
CA GLN A 42 -14.40 -8.37 3.63
C GLN A 42 -13.18 -7.75 2.92
N ARG A 43 -11.95 -8.13 3.30
CA ARG A 43 -10.72 -7.65 2.65
C ARG A 43 -10.61 -8.15 1.21
N ARG A 44 -11.00 -9.40 0.93
CA ARG A 44 -11.13 -9.90 -0.46
C ARG A 44 -12.16 -9.10 -1.28
N GLN A 45 -13.30 -8.73 -0.70
CA GLN A 45 -14.29 -7.90 -1.40
C GLN A 45 -13.73 -6.51 -1.75
N TYR A 46 -13.01 -5.85 -0.84
CA TYR A 46 -12.34 -4.58 -1.14
C TYR A 46 -11.30 -4.75 -2.26
N LEU A 47 -10.45 -5.78 -2.21
CA LEU A 47 -9.48 -6.05 -3.30
C LEU A 47 -10.16 -6.30 -4.65
N GLN A 48 -11.29 -7.02 -4.67
CA GLN A 48 -12.04 -7.27 -5.90
C GLN A 48 -12.65 -5.98 -6.45
N GLN A 49 -13.21 -5.12 -5.59
CA GLN A 49 -13.74 -3.82 -5.97
C GLN A 49 -12.63 -2.84 -6.41
N LEU A 50 -11.47 -2.86 -5.76
CA LEU A 50 -10.30 -2.08 -6.14
C LEU A 50 -9.77 -2.48 -7.52
N TRP A 51 -9.70 -3.79 -7.81
CA TRP A 51 -9.37 -4.32 -9.14
C TRP A 51 -10.40 -3.87 -10.19
N GLN A 52 -11.70 -4.04 -9.93
CA GLN A 52 -12.79 -3.64 -10.83
C GLN A 52 -12.85 -2.14 -11.12
N ASN A 53 -12.18 -1.30 -10.31
CA ASN A 53 -12.13 0.14 -10.48
C ASN A 53 -10.73 0.68 -10.84
N SER A 54 -9.74 -0.19 -11.02
CA SER A 54 -8.43 0.19 -11.56
C SER A 54 -8.45 0.21 -13.09
N ALA A 55 -7.67 1.12 -13.68
CA ALA A 55 -7.39 1.16 -15.11
C ALA A 55 -6.06 0.46 -15.49
N LEU A 56 -5.32 -0.08 -14.50
CA LEU A 56 -4.03 -0.72 -14.74
C LEU A 56 -4.19 -2.14 -15.34
N PRO A 57 -3.39 -2.53 -16.34
CA PRO A 57 -3.22 -3.93 -16.73
C PRO A 57 -2.82 -4.78 -15.51
N ASN A 58 -3.28 -6.04 -15.44
CA ASN A 58 -3.05 -6.93 -14.28
C ASN A 58 -1.57 -6.96 -13.85
N GLY A 59 -0.63 -7.10 -14.79
CA GLY A 59 0.81 -7.11 -14.49
C GLY A 59 1.37 -5.81 -13.88
N LEU A 60 0.69 -4.67 -14.01
CA LEU A 60 1.01 -3.43 -13.29
C LEU A 60 0.22 -3.33 -11.99
N TYR A 61 -1.07 -3.68 -11.98
CA TYR A 61 -1.89 -3.73 -10.75
C TYR A 61 -1.27 -4.59 -9.64
N GLN A 62 -0.76 -5.79 -9.98
CA GLN A 62 -0.09 -6.67 -9.01
C GLN A 62 1.15 -6.01 -8.39
N ARG A 63 1.96 -5.32 -9.21
CA ARG A 63 3.24 -4.72 -8.79
C ARG A 63 3.08 -3.37 -8.10
N PHE A 64 2.13 -2.54 -8.55
CA PHE A 64 1.99 -1.15 -8.09
C PHE A 64 0.85 -0.96 -7.08
N TYR A 65 -0.19 -1.79 -7.08
CA TYR A 65 -1.31 -1.66 -6.12
C TYR A 65 -1.29 -2.81 -5.09
N LEU A 66 -1.31 -4.07 -5.54
CA LEU A 66 -1.48 -5.20 -4.61
C LEU A 66 -0.24 -5.48 -3.75
N ALA A 67 0.98 -5.44 -4.31
CA ALA A 67 2.19 -5.66 -3.52
C ALA A 67 2.40 -4.59 -2.43
N PRO A 68 2.23 -3.27 -2.69
CA PRO A 68 2.20 -2.23 -1.65
C PRO A 68 1.11 -2.42 -0.59
N VAL A 69 -0.10 -2.83 -0.99
CA VAL A 69 -1.18 -3.18 -0.03
C VAL A 69 -0.77 -4.37 0.84
N LYS A 70 -0.16 -5.42 0.26
CA LYS A 70 0.38 -6.56 1.01
C LYS A 70 1.48 -6.14 1.98
N GLN A 71 2.38 -5.25 1.55
CA GLN A 71 3.47 -4.74 2.38
C GLN A 71 2.94 -3.92 3.56
N LEU A 72 1.99 -3.02 3.33
CA LEU A 72 1.32 -2.25 4.38
C LEU A 72 0.62 -3.17 5.38
N LEU A 73 -0.17 -4.14 4.92
CA LEU A 73 -0.83 -5.08 5.83
C LEU A 73 0.19 -5.91 6.62
N GLY A 74 1.27 -6.39 5.97
CA GLY A 74 2.35 -7.08 6.66
C GLY A 74 3.03 -6.23 7.74
N SER A 75 3.22 -4.92 7.51
CA SER A 75 3.90 -4.01 8.45
C SER A 75 3.00 -3.41 9.53
N VAL A 76 1.67 -3.56 9.43
CA VAL A 76 0.69 -3.17 10.48
C VAL A 76 -0.01 -4.36 11.14
N GLN A 77 0.08 -5.55 10.57
CA GLN A 77 -0.53 -6.79 11.08
C GLN A 77 -2.02 -6.61 11.40
N GLN A 78 -2.43 -6.81 12.65
CA GLN A 78 -3.81 -6.71 13.13
C GLN A 78 -4.00 -5.53 14.10
N VAL A 79 -3.27 -4.43 13.94
CA VAL A 79 -3.49 -3.25 14.79
C VAL A 79 -4.86 -2.58 14.51
N PRO A 80 -5.53 -2.05 15.55
CA PRO A 80 -6.69 -1.16 15.40
C PRO A 80 -6.28 0.20 14.84
N ALA A 81 -7.22 0.96 14.26
CA ALA A 81 -6.97 2.32 13.80
C ALA A 81 -7.19 3.38 14.90
N THR A 82 -8.03 3.06 15.89
CA THR A 82 -8.48 3.95 16.97
C THR A 82 -8.58 3.21 18.31
N GLN A 83 -8.45 3.92 19.42
CA GLN A 83 -8.51 3.32 20.77
C GLN A 83 -9.95 2.97 21.21
N ALA A 84 -10.94 3.62 20.61
CA ALA A 84 -12.37 3.37 20.76
C ALA A 84 -13.06 3.57 19.39
N GLU A 85 -14.40 3.59 19.36
CA GLU A 85 -15.19 3.75 18.12
C GLU A 85 -15.09 2.57 17.14
N GLU A 86 -15.58 2.77 15.92
CA GLU A 86 -15.81 1.74 14.88
C GLU A 86 -14.54 0.97 14.47
N TRP A 87 -13.39 1.63 14.51
CA TRP A 87 -12.11 1.11 14.03
C TRP A 87 -11.17 0.58 15.14
N SER A 88 -11.73 0.30 16.32
CA SER A 88 -11.00 -0.22 17.49
C SER A 88 -10.85 -1.74 17.57
N ALA A 89 -11.44 -2.49 16.63
CA ALA A 89 -11.26 -3.94 16.52
C ALA A 89 -9.86 -4.31 15.99
N LEU A 90 -9.41 -5.54 16.28
CA LEU A 90 -8.20 -6.13 15.70
C LEU A 90 -8.26 -6.06 14.17
N GLY A 91 -7.21 -5.52 13.56
CA GLY A 91 -7.11 -5.30 12.12
C GLY A 91 -7.89 -4.09 11.59
N GLY A 92 -8.54 -3.31 12.47
CA GLY A 92 -9.33 -2.15 12.10
C GLY A 92 -8.58 -1.11 11.26
N PHE A 93 -7.25 -1.00 11.38
CA PHE A 93 -6.44 -0.16 10.50
C PHE A 93 -6.42 -0.66 9.04
N ALA A 94 -6.26 -1.97 8.85
CA ALA A 94 -6.25 -2.59 7.52
C ALA A 94 -7.62 -2.49 6.85
N ASP A 95 -8.70 -2.76 7.60
CA ASP A 95 -10.07 -2.68 7.07
C ASP A 95 -10.50 -1.23 6.76
N LEU A 96 -10.16 -0.26 7.61
CA LEU A 96 -10.35 1.18 7.34
C LEU A 96 -9.64 1.60 6.05
N THR A 97 -8.34 1.31 5.94
CA THR A 97 -7.51 1.75 4.82
C THR A 97 -7.96 1.10 3.51
N LEU A 98 -8.31 -0.19 3.53
CA LEU A 98 -8.83 -0.90 2.36
C LEU A 98 -10.22 -0.39 1.93
N GLN A 99 -11.15 -0.19 2.87
CA GLN A 99 -12.48 0.35 2.57
C GLN A 99 -12.38 1.77 2.01
N PHE A 100 -11.53 2.62 2.61
CA PHE A 100 -11.30 3.99 2.18
C PHE A 100 -10.67 4.07 0.79
N THR A 101 -9.58 3.35 0.55
CA THR A 101 -8.88 3.31 -0.76
C THR A 101 -9.82 2.83 -1.86
N THR A 102 -10.59 1.77 -1.59
CA THR A 102 -11.60 1.25 -2.52
C THR A 102 -12.72 2.28 -2.77
N CYS A 103 -13.14 3.01 -1.74
CA CYS A 103 -14.13 4.08 -1.88
C CYS A 103 -13.62 5.26 -2.71
N ALA A 104 -12.40 5.75 -2.45
CA ALA A 104 -11.80 6.87 -3.17
C ALA A 104 -11.62 6.57 -4.67
N VAL A 105 -11.04 5.42 -5.02
CA VAL A 105 -10.87 4.99 -6.42
C VAL A 105 -12.23 4.77 -7.11
N ARG A 106 -13.23 4.20 -6.41
CA ARG A 106 -14.61 4.06 -6.94
C ARG A 106 -15.26 5.41 -7.25
N LEU A 107 -15.05 6.44 -6.42
CA LEU A 107 -15.58 7.79 -6.65
C LEU A 107 -14.84 8.49 -7.80
N ALA A 108 -13.50 8.38 -7.85
CA ALA A 108 -12.68 9.00 -8.88
C ALA A 108 -12.91 8.41 -10.28
N LYS A 109 -13.29 7.14 -10.40
CA LYS A 109 -13.66 6.51 -11.69
C LYS A 109 -14.84 7.21 -12.40
N GLY A 110 -15.69 7.94 -11.67
CA GLY A 110 -16.77 8.75 -12.24
C GLY A 110 -16.34 10.14 -12.74
N HIS A 111 -15.05 10.50 -12.63
CA HIS A 111 -14.54 11.85 -12.86
C HIS A 111 -13.36 11.84 -13.84
N LEU A 112 -13.35 12.81 -14.77
CA LEU A 112 -12.17 13.10 -15.59
C LEU A 112 -11.20 13.96 -14.77
N LEU A 113 -9.96 13.50 -14.65
CA LEU A 113 -8.90 14.15 -13.89
C LEU A 113 -7.72 14.47 -14.82
N PRO A 114 -7.12 15.68 -14.74
CA PRO A 114 -7.50 16.81 -13.91
C PRO A 114 -8.57 17.69 -14.61
N PRO A 115 -9.49 18.33 -13.89
CA PRO A 115 -10.51 19.18 -14.50
C PRO A 115 -9.90 20.41 -15.18
N GLY A 116 -10.48 20.84 -16.31
CA GLY A 116 -10.05 22.03 -17.06
C GLY A 116 -8.93 21.81 -18.08
N VAL A 117 -8.32 20.62 -18.13
CA VAL A 117 -7.36 20.21 -19.17
C VAL A 117 -8.10 19.65 -20.40
N ALA A 118 -7.49 19.76 -21.58
CA ALA A 118 -8.05 19.27 -22.85
C ALA A 118 -8.37 17.76 -22.80
N PRO A 119 -9.51 17.30 -23.37
CA PRO A 119 -9.94 15.89 -23.28
C PRO A 119 -8.92 14.86 -23.77
N GLU A 120 -8.11 15.24 -24.77
CA GLU A 120 -7.07 14.40 -25.37
C GLU A 120 -5.96 14.12 -24.34
N THR A 121 -5.50 15.16 -23.64
CA THR A 121 -4.51 15.07 -22.56
C THR A 121 -5.09 14.39 -21.33
N GLN A 122 -6.36 14.62 -20.99
CA GLN A 122 -7.06 13.89 -19.93
C GLN A 122 -7.13 12.38 -20.22
N ALA A 123 -7.41 11.99 -21.47
CA ALA A 123 -7.44 10.59 -21.88
C ALA A 123 -6.05 9.95 -21.78
N ALA A 124 -5.01 10.60 -22.32
CA ALA A 124 -3.63 10.11 -22.28
C ALA A 124 -3.07 9.98 -20.86
N GLN A 125 -3.38 10.92 -19.95
CA GLN A 125 -2.86 10.92 -18.59
C GLN A 125 -3.80 10.25 -17.56
N GLY A 126 -5.03 9.88 -17.91
CA GLY A 126 -6.07 9.50 -16.95
C GLY A 126 -5.66 8.35 -16.01
N VAL A 127 -4.85 7.39 -16.48
CA VAL A 127 -4.34 6.28 -15.67
C VAL A 127 -3.40 6.75 -14.56
N LEU A 128 -2.55 7.76 -14.83
CA LEU A 128 -1.67 8.38 -13.83
C LEU A 128 -2.48 9.13 -12.77
N TRP A 129 -3.50 9.90 -13.18
CA TRP A 129 -4.34 10.65 -12.24
C TRP A 129 -5.21 9.74 -11.35
N GLN A 130 -5.72 8.62 -11.88
CA GLN A 130 -6.37 7.59 -11.05
C GLN A 130 -5.38 6.89 -10.10
N ALA A 131 -4.10 6.80 -10.46
CA ALA A 131 -3.05 6.32 -9.56
C ALA A 131 -2.71 7.32 -8.45
N VAL A 132 -2.74 8.63 -8.71
CA VAL A 132 -2.61 9.65 -7.64
C VAL A 132 -3.73 9.49 -6.60
N VAL A 133 -4.97 9.26 -7.04
CA VAL A 133 -6.09 8.96 -6.12
C VAL A 133 -5.83 7.70 -5.31
N PHE A 134 -5.41 6.60 -5.94
CA PHE A 134 -5.07 5.36 -5.23
C PHE A 134 -3.97 5.58 -4.18
N TRP A 135 -2.88 6.23 -4.55
CA TRP A 135 -1.73 6.44 -3.66
C TRP A 135 -2.04 7.40 -2.52
N ALA A 136 -2.65 8.56 -2.82
CA ALA A 136 -3.08 9.50 -1.79
C ALA A 136 -4.09 8.84 -0.83
N ALA A 137 -4.97 7.97 -1.34
CA ALA A 137 -5.92 7.26 -0.49
C ALA A 137 -5.27 6.17 0.39
N LEU A 138 -4.33 5.39 -0.16
CA LEU A 138 -3.58 4.38 0.60
C LEU A 138 -2.74 5.00 1.72
N PHE A 139 -2.19 6.20 1.49
CA PHE A 139 -1.34 6.91 2.44
C PHE A 139 -2.12 7.73 3.49
N TYR A 140 -3.37 8.09 3.20
CA TYR A 140 -4.21 8.97 4.01
C TYR A 140 -4.29 8.58 5.50
N HIS A 141 -4.32 7.28 5.82
CA HIS A 141 -4.44 6.80 7.21
C HIS A 141 -3.11 6.58 7.94
N LEU A 142 -1.96 6.65 7.27
CA LEU A 142 -0.64 6.47 7.90
C LEU A 142 -0.39 7.35 9.16
N PRO A 143 -0.88 8.60 9.26
CA PRO A 143 -0.76 9.42 10.47
C PRO A 143 -1.45 8.87 11.72
N LEU A 144 -2.26 7.80 11.62
CA LEU A 144 -2.82 7.09 12.77
C LEU A 144 -1.78 6.17 13.44
N LEU A 145 -0.85 5.60 12.68
CA LEU A 145 0.11 4.58 13.15
C LEU A 145 1.11 5.13 14.18
N ARG A 146 1.40 6.44 14.14
CA ARG A 146 2.26 7.11 15.14
C ARG A 146 1.68 7.10 16.56
N GLN A 147 0.37 6.84 16.72
CA GLN A 147 -0.29 6.70 18.02
C GLN A 147 -0.10 5.31 18.62
N LEU A 148 0.42 4.36 17.84
CA LEU A 148 0.71 3.00 18.27
C LEU A 148 2.20 2.83 18.54
N GLU A 149 2.49 1.95 19.49
CA GLU A 149 3.81 1.34 19.66
C GLU A 149 3.67 -0.17 19.83
N GLY A 150 4.74 -0.89 19.52
CA GLY A 150 4.78 -2.33 19.57
C GLY A 150 6.11 -2.85 20.07
N GLU A 151 6.11 -4.11 20.46
CA GLU A 151 7.21 -4.78 21.14
C GLU A 151 7.23 -6.25 20.71
N LEU A 152 8.39 -6.74 20.31
CA LEU A 152 8.61 -8.15 19.99
C LEU A 152 8.86 -8.94 21.28
N GLU A 153 8.72 -10.27 21.23
CA GLU A 153 8.90 -11.15 22.40
C GLU A 153 10.30 -11.08 23.06
N ASP A 154 11.32 -10.59 22.33
CA ASP A 154 12.66 -10.32 22.87
C ASP A 154 12.86 -8.89 23.42
N GLY A 155 11.78 -8.10 23.54
CA GLY A 155 11.79 -6.74 24.06
C GLY A 155 12.23 -5.66 23.05
N GLN A 156 12.46 -6.02 21.78
CA GLN A 156 12.78 -5.03 20.74
C GLN A 156 11.55 -4.22 20.33
N VAL A 157 11.72 -2.91 20.11
CA VAL A 157 10.65 -2.02 19.67
C VAL A 157 10.27 -2.30 18.22
N TRP A 158 8.98 -2.58 17.99
CA TRP A 158 8.37 -2.66 16.67
C TRP A 158 7.45 -1.45 16.46
N GLN A 159 7.70 -0.65 15.42
CA GLN A 159 6.82 0.47 15.06
C GLN A 159 5.91 0.06 13.88
N PRO A 160 4.58 -0.07 14.09
CA PRO A 160 3.64 -0.38 13.03
C PRO A 160 3.80 0.55 11.82
N GLY A 161 3.83 -0.03 10.63
CA GLY A 161 4.07 0.62 9.35
C GLY A 161 5.50 0.47 8.83
N ILE A 162 6.52 0.49 9.69
CA ILE A 162 7.94 0.54 9.25
C ILE A 162 8.42 -0.82 8.73
N GLY A 163 8.03 -1.92 9.37
CA GLY A 163 8.50 -3.27 9.00
C GLY A 163 7.55 -4.37 9.45
N ILE A 164 7.65 -5.53 8.81
CA ILE A 164 6.93 -6.75 9.18
C ILE A 164 7.63 -7.36 10.41
N PRO A 165 6.92 -7.68 11.51
CA PRO A 165 7.53 -8.32 12.67
C PRO A 165 7.94 -9.77 12.35
N ASP A 166 9.15 -10.16 12.74
CA ASP A 166 9.74 -11.50 12.54
C ASP A 166 9.43 -12.48 13.68
N LYS A 167 8.90 -11.97 14.80
CA LYS A 167 8.68 -12.66 16.08
C LYS A 167 7.27 -12.37 16.62
N PRO A 168 6.77 -13.15 17.59
CA PRO A 168 5.56 -12.82 18.32
C PRO A 168 5.64 -11.39 18.87
N PHE A 169 4.57 -10.62 18.69
CA PHE A 169 4.55 -9.17 18.95
C PHE A 169 3.34 -8.78 19.79
N ARG A 170 3.46 -7.69 20.55
CA ARG A 170 2.35 -7.00 21.20
C ARG A 170 2.34 -5.54 20.78
N PHE A 171 1.22 -4.85 21.01
CA PHE A 171 1.08 -3.42 20.72
C PHE A 171 0.15 -2.74 21.72
N CYS A 172 0.33 -1.44 21.87
CA CYS A 172 -0.53 -0.56 22.67
C CYS A 172 -0.65 0.82 22.01
N PHE A 173 -1.63 1.59 22.48
CA PHE A 173 -1.69 3.03 22.16
C PHE A 173 -0.76 3.78 23.09
N ARG A 174 0.10 4.62 22.51
CA ARG A 174 0.96 5.57 23.23
C ARG A 174 0.09 6.54 24.04
N ALA A 175 0.53 6.90 25.23
CA ALA A 175 -0.06 8.03 25.95
C ALA A 175 0.13 9.34 25.13
N PRO A 176 -0.80 10.32 25.17
CA PRO A 176 -0.77 11.49 24.30
C PRO A 176 0.55 12.28 24.29
N GLU A 177 1.21 12.37 25.44
CA GLU A 177 2.50 13.01 25.67
C GLU A 177 3.69 12.26 25.04
N ASN A 178 3.55 10.96 24.78
CA ASN A 178 4.57 10.08 24.20
C ASN A 178 4.39 9.86 22.69
N ILE A 179 3.39 10.49 22.06
CA ILE A 179 3.20 10.44 20.61
C ILE A 179 4.26 11.33 19.94
N PRO A 180 5.05 10.83 18.96
CA PRO A 180 6.02 11.64 18.24
C PRO A 180 5.40 12.91 17.62
N SER A 181 6.07 14.04 17.85
CA SER A 181 5.72 15.36 17.30
C SER A 181 6.17 15.54 15.84
N ALA A 182 7.20 14.81 15.42
CA ALA A 182 7.62 14.76 14.02
C ALA A 182 6.68 13.85 13.20
N PRO A 183 6.21 14.28 12.02
CA PRO A 183 5.45 13.43 11.11
C PRO A 183 6.35 12.31 10.55
N GLN A 184 5.79 11.11 10.42
CA GLN A 184 6.47 9.92 9.89
C GLN A 184 5.77 9.30 8.67
N GLU A 185 4.55 9.74 8.39
CA GLU A 185 3.69 9.33 7.27
C GLU A 185 4.36 9.46 5.90
N VAL A 186 5.19 10.47 5.66
CA VAL A 186 5.96 10.63 4.42
C VAL A 186 7.03 9.55 4.27
N LEU A 187 7.72 9.18 5.36
CA LEU A 187 8.69 8.08 5.36
C LEU A 187 7.99 6.74 5.14
N LEU A 188 6.86 6.50 5.83
CA LEU A 188 6.05 5.31 5.65
C LEU A 188 5.54 5.17 4.20
N ALA A 189 5.06 6.27 3.60
CA ALA A 189 4.64 6.30 2.20
C ALA A 189 5.79 6.04 1.23
N ALA A 190 6.98 6.61 1.48
CA ALA A 190 8.18 6.36 0.68
C ALA A 190 8.63 4.89 0.74
N CYS A 191 8.53 4.24 1.91
CA CYS A 191 8.80 2.81 2.05
C CYS A 191 7.80 1.93 1.28
N LEU A 192 6.56 2.39 1.08
CA LEU A 192 5.47 1.66 0.42
C LEU A 192 5.38 1.88 -1.10
N LEU A 193 5.97 2.96 -1.62
CA LEU A 193 5.92 3.33 -3.04
C LEU A 193 7.05 2.64 -3.83
N PRO A 194 6.78 1.69 -4.74
CA PRO A 194 7.83 1.06 -5.53
C PRO A 194 8.55 2.06 -6.43
N GLU A 195 9.86 1.96 -6.54
CA GLU A 195 10.70 2.78 -7.43
C GLU A 195 10.14 2.86 -8.86
N LYS A 196 9.76 1.71 -9.44
CA LYS A 196 9.18 1.63 -10.79
C LYS A 196 7.81 2.32 -10.89
N ALA A 197 7.07 2.48 -9.79
CA ALA A 197 5.83 3.28 -9.74
C ALA A 197 6.13 4.79 -9.56
N MET A 198 7.11 5.14 -8.74
CA MET A 198 7.59 6.53 -8.58
C MET A 198 8.11 7.09 -9.91
N MET A 199 8.99 6.35 -10.60
CA MET A 199 9.51 6.73 -11.92
C MET A 199 8.40 6.92 -12.97
N TRP A 200 7.33 6.11 -12.91
CA TRP A 200 6.15 6.26 -13.76
C TRP A 200 5.37 7.54 -13.42
N LEU A 201 5.10 7.82 -12.14
CA LEU A 201 4.38 9.02 -11.70
C LEU A 201 5.14 10.32 -12.02
N VAL A 202 6.47 10.30 -11.98
CA VAL A 202 7.35 11.44 -12.32
C VAL A 202 7.33 11.79 -13.83
N THR A 203 6.83 10.91 -14.70
CA THR A 203 6.73 11.20 -16.16
C THR A 203 5.79 12.37 -16.48
N VAL A 204 4.87 12.71 -15.57
CA VAL A 204 4.03 13.91 -15.64
C VAL A 204 4.26 14.72 -14.35
N PRO A 205 4.99 15.85 -14.41
CA PRO A 205 5.38 16.61 -13.21
C PRO A 205 4.20 17.03 -12.33
N GLU A 206 3.03 17.32 -12.93
CA GLU A 206 1.81 17.73 -12.24
C GLU A 206 1.20 16.59 -11.41
N VAL A 207 1.25 15.36 -11.92
CA VAL A 207 0.81 14.12 -11.24
C VAL A 207 1.66 13.89 -10.00
N TRP A 208 2.99 13.95 -10.16
CA TRP A 208 3.94 13.81 -9.05
C TRP A 208 3.78 14.93 -8.01
N HIS A 209 3.70 16.18 -8.47
CA HIS A 209 3.54 17.34 -7.58
C HIS A 209 2.22 17.26 -6.78
N CYS A 210 1.13 16.82 -7.41
CA CYS A 210 -0.15 16.58 -6.76
C CYS A 210 -0.02 15.55 -5.63
N LEU A 211 0.58 14.38 -5.88
CA LEU A 211 0.80 13.35 -4.86
C LEU A 211 1.68 13.86 -3.71
N MET A 212 2.75 14.61 -4.02
CA MET A 212 3.63 15.19 -3.00
C MET A 212 2.90 16.23 -2.12
N GLN A 213 1.95 17.00 -2.64
CA GLN A 213 1.16 17.94 -1.83
C GLN A 213 0.27 17.20 -0.82
N HIS A 214 -0.47 16.17 -1.24
CA HIS A 214 -1.27 15.36 -0.32
C HIS A 214 -0.40 14.70 0.77
N LEU A 215 0.77 14.15 0.41
CA LEU A 215 1.71 13.59 1.40
C LEU A 215 2.27 14.62 2.39
N ASN A 216 2.44 15.87 1.97
CA ASN A 216 2.93 16.95 2.83
C ASN A 216 1.80 17.71 3.56
N GLY A 217 0.55 17.22 3.50
CA GLY A 217 -0.61 17.90 4.09
C GLY A 217 -0.92 19.28 3.49
N ARG A 218 -0.44 19.54 2.27
CA ARG A 218 -0.62 20.83 1.57
C ARG A 218 -1.91 20.80 0.74
N PRO A 219 -2.56 21.96 0.49
CA PRO A 219 -3.65 22.04 -0.46
C PRO A 219 -3.18 21.53 -1.83
N SER A 220 -3.98 20.69 -2.46
CA SER A 220 -3.64 20.03 -3.72
C SER A 220 -3.86 20.93 -4.93
N THR A 221 -2.95 20.88 -5.92
CA THR A 221 -3.14 21.51 -7.24
C THR A 221 -4.41 21.02 -7.95
N VAL A 222 -4.94 19.85 -7.57
CA VAL A 222 -6.23 19.33 -8.06
C VAL A 222 -7.22 19.21 -6.88
N PRO A 223 -7.96 20.29 -6.54
CA PRO A 223 -8.90 20.28 -5.41
C PRO A 223 -9.98 19.19 -5.50
N LEU A 224 -10.29 18.71 -6.71
CA LEU A 224 -11.21 17.60 -6.91
C LEU A 224 -10.70 16.28 -6.29
N ILE A 225 -9.38 16.03 -6.28
CA ILE A 225 -8.82 14.83 -5.62
C ILE A 225 -9.00 14.92 -4.11
N GLU A 226 -8.73 16.08 -3.50
CA GLU A 226 -9.01 16.28 -2.07
C GLU A 226 -10.51 16.14 -1.75
N ALA A 227 -11.39 16.73 -2.57
CA ALA A 227 -12.83 16.58 -2.41
C ALA A 227 -13.30 15.11 -2.50
N LEU A 228 -12.70 14.31 -3.39
CA LEU A 228 -12.97 12.87 -3.51
C LEU A 228 -12.47 12.08 -2.29
N LEU A 229 -11.29 12.43 -1.74
CA LEU A 229 -10.76 11.86 -0.50
C LEU A 229 -11.65 12.20 0.70
N GLN A 230 -12.08 13.46 0.85
CA GLN A 230 -12.99 13.87 1.92
C GLN A 230 -14.40 13.26 1.78
N ALA A 231 -14.89 13.09 0.55
CA ALA A 231 -16.15 12.38 0.28
C ALA A 231 -16.06 10.87 0.61
N ALA A 232 -14.90 10.25 0.38
CA ALA A 232 -14.62 8.89 0.86
C ALA A 232 -14.51 8.85 2.40
N ALA A 233 -13.85 9.83 3.02
CA ALA A 233 -13.66 9.92 4.46
C ALA A 233 -15.00 10.05 5.20
N GLY A 234 -15.96 10.77 4.60
CA GLY A 234 -17.35 10.83 5.05
C GLY A 234 -18.12 9.52 4.91
N GLN A 235 -17.89 8.75 3.84
CA GLN A 235 -18.54 7.45 3.57
C GLN A 235 -18.00 6.29 4.43
N VAL A 236 -16.80 6.40 5.00
CA VAL A 236 -16.18 5.35 5.84
C VAL A 236 -16.01 5.76 7.30
N HIS A 237 -16.67 6.83 7.74
CA HIS A 237 -16.56 7.34 9.12
C HIS A 237 -15.10 7.50 9.59
N SER A 238 -14.28 8.15 8.75
CA SER A 238 -12.84 8.22 8.97
C SER A 238 -12.46 9.13 10.16
N PRO A 239 -11.60 8.66 11.11
CA PRO A 239 -11.22 9.41 12.31
C PRO A 239 -10.28 10.61 12.06
N LEU A 240 -9.83 10.80 10.82
CA LEU A 240 -9.00 11.96 10.42
C LEU A 240 -9.83 13.12 9.85
N ARG A 241 -11.10 12.89 9.48
CA ARG A 241 -11.96 13.86 8.79
C ARG A 241 -12.07 15.22 9.52
N GLY A 242 -12.11 15.22 10.84
CA GLY A 242 -12.16 16.44 11.67
C GLY A 242 -10.81 17.04 12.06
N LYS A 243 -9.68 16.47 11.60
CA LYS A 243 -8.32 16.91 11.98
C LYS A 243 -7.59 17.71 10.88
N GLN A 244 -8.10 17.74 9.65
CA GLN A 244 -7.54 18.53 8.54
C GLN A 244 -8.11 19.96 8.44
N GLU A 245 -9.26 20.28 9.04
CA GLU A 245 -9.91 21.60 8.87
C GLU A 245 -9.28 22.76 9.67
N VAL A 246 -8.23 22.51 10.47
CA VAL A 246 -7.66 23.53 11.38
C VAL A 246 -6.14 23.67 11.24
N SER A 247 -5.68 24.59 10.39
CA SER A 247 -4.56 25.52 10.66
C SER A 247 -4.22 26.48 9.50
N PRO A 248 -4.98 27.57 9.30
CA PRO A 248 -4.44 28.81 8.73
C PRO A 248 -3.94 29.71 9.88
N SER A 249 -2.65 29.62 10.22
CA SER A 249 -2.05 30.57 11.18
C SER A 249 -1.90 31.95 10.51
N PRO A 250 -2.40 33.05 11.10
CA PRO A 250 -2.46 34.34 10.43
C PRO A 250 -1.09 35.03 10.40
N ALA A 251 -0.31 34.74 9.36
CA ALA A 251 0.80 35.60 8.97
C ALA A 251 0.23 36.97 8.59
N LYS A 252 0.58 38.00 9.38
CA LYS A 252 0.17 39.39 9.10
C LYS A 252 0.91 39.89 7.87
N GLU A 253 0.21 40.00 6.74
CA GLU A 253 0.72 40.74 5.59
C GLU A 253 0.79 42.23 5.95
N ALA A 254 2.00 42.67 6.30
CA ALA A 254 2.29 44.08 6.47
C ALA A 254 2.31 44.75 5.08
N VAL A 255 1.38 45.66 4.85
CA VAL A 255 1.28 46.43 3.60
C VAL A 255 2.60 47.15 3.30
N LEU A 256 3.20 46.83 2.15
CA LEU A 256 4.24 47.63 1.53
C LEU A 256 4.01 47.66 0.02
N SER A 257 3.14 48.58 -0.41
CA SER A 257 2.86 48.87 -1.81
C SER A 257 4.11 49.37 -2.53
N SER A 258 4.35 48.89 -3.74
CA SER A 258 5.25 49.55 -4.69
C SER A 258 4.65 49.47 -6.09
N GLU A 259 4.13 50.60 -6.56
CA GLU A 259 3.55 50.73 -7.90
C GLU A 259 4.66 50.96 -8.93
N CYS A 260 4.67 50.19 -10.01
CA CYS A 260 5.29 50.61 -11.26
C CYS A 260 4.57 49.95 -12.44
N ASN A 261 4.04 50.79 -13.34
CA ASN A 261 3.13 50.42 -14.42
C ASN A 261 3.12 51.58 -15.45
N PRO A 262 2.75 51.38 -16.72
CA PRO A 262 3.55 50.62 -17.70
C PRO A 262 3.78 51.41 -19.01
N VAL A 263 4.64 50.90 -19.91
CA VAL A 263 4.72 51.35 -21.32
C VAL A 263 4.83 50.12 -22.25
N PRO A 264 4.04 50.00 -23.34
CA PRO A 264 3.97 48.78 -24.16
C PRO A 264 4.57 48.91 -25.57
N GLU A 265 5.00 47.79 -26.19
CA GLU A 265 5.17 47.77 -27.66
C GLU A 265 4.88 46.41 -28.38
N LYS A 266 3.75 46.41 -29.08
CA LYS A 266 3.40 45.79 -30.39
C LYS A 266 4.11 44.50 -30.90
N THR A 267 3.28 43.45 -31.03
CA THR A 267 2.95 42.75 -32.30
C THR A 267 4.07 42.23 -33.24
N SER A 268 4.13 40.90 -33.46
CA SER A 268 3.99 40.25 -34.80
C SER A 268 4.03 38.70 -34.77
N THR A 269 3.05 38.06 -35.41
CA THR A 269 3.11 36.74 -36.09
C THR A 269 3.47 36.96 -37.58
N PRO A 270 3.63 35.97 -38.52
CA PRO A 270 3.22 34.55 -38.55
C PRO A 270 4.38 33.63 -39.09
N PRO A 271 4.20 32.46 -39.78
CA PRO A 271 3.01 31.63 -40.03
C PRO A 271 3.15 30.12 -39.70
N VAL A 272 2.07 29.39 -39.96
CA VAL A 272 1.90 27.93 -39.82
C VAL A 272 2.62 27.16 -40.93
N SER A 273 3.01 25.90 -40.65
CA SER A 273 3.19 24.85 -41.65
C SER A 273 2.43 23.59 -41.20
N GLU A 274 1.58 23.04 -42.07
CA GLU A 274 0.81 21.84 -41.81
C GLU A 274 1.63 20.58 -42.13
N ILE A 275 1.59 19.57 -41.25
CA ILE A 275 1.99 18.19 -41.59
C ILE A 275 0.89 17.25 -41.10
N THR A 276 0.30 16.51 -42.03
CA THR A 276 -0.73 15.50 -41.75
C THR A 276 -0.09 14.18 -41.31
N THR A 277 -0.52 13.65 -40.16
CA THR A 277 -0.29 12.24 -39.78
C THR A 277 -1.57 11.61 -39.24
N PRO A 278 -1.85 10.33 -39.53
CA PRO A 278 -3.07 9.65 -39.09
C PRO A 278 -3.06 9.33 -37.59
N PRO A 279 -4.24 9.09 -36.97
CA PRO A 279 -4.33 8.85 -35.53
C PRO A 279 -3.73 7.48 -35.13
N PRO A 280 -2.98 7.40 -34.01
CA PRO A 280 -2.55 6.11 -33.45
C PRO A 280 -3.75 5.36 -32.86
N SER A 281 -3.70 4.02 -32.91
CA SER A 281 -4.74 3.16 -32.34
C SER A 281 -4.52 2.91 -30.85
N VAL A 282 -5.61 2.83 -30.08
CA VAL A 282 -5.68 2.62 -28.61
C VAL A 282 -4.93 1.37 -28.09
N SER A 283 -4.44 0.50 -28.97
CA SER A 283 -3.55 -0.60 -28.60
C SER A 283 -2.18 -0.12 -28.10
N ASP A 284 -1.66 0.99 -28.63
CA ASP A 284 -0.24 1.33 -28.53
C ASP A 284 0.17 1.88 -27.14
N ASP A 285 -0.74 2.57 -26.45
CA ASP A 285 -0.49 3.07 -25.08
C ASP A 285 -0.27 1.91 -24.10
N THR A 286 -1.00 0.81 -24.26
CA THR A 286 -0.81 -0.39 -23.43
C THR A 286 0.52 -1.06 -23.73
N LEU A 287 0.96 -1.09 -24.99
CA LEU A 287 2.27 -1.60 -25.39
C LEU A 287 3.39 -0.69 -24.89
N THR A 288 3.21 0.63 -24.91
CA THR A 288 4.18 1.62 -24.40
C THR A 288 4.36 1.50 -22.89
N LEU A 289 3.26 1.45 -22.12
CA LEU A 289 3.30 1.24 -20.67
C LEU A 289 3.84 -0.15 -20.28
N LEU A 290 3.68 -1.17 -21.12
CA LEU A 290 4.30 -2.48 -20.91
C LEU A 290 5.78 -2.48 -21.32
N SER A 291 6.16 -1.78 -22.39
CA SER A 291 7.52 -1.68 -22.92
C SER A 291 8.47 -0.98 -21.93
N LEU A 292 8.00 0.09 -21.30
CA LEU A 292 8.69 0.78 -20.19
C LEU A 292 9.08 -0.16 -19.02
N PHE A 293 8.47 -1.34 -18.91
CA PHE A 293 8.75 -2.33 -17.86
C PHE A 293 9.07 -3.74 -18.41
N GLN A 294 9.48 -3.84 -19.68
CA GLN A 294 9.97 -5.07 -20.33
C GLN A 294 11.49 -5.09 -20.53
N SER A 295 12.25 -4.70 -19.49
CA SER A 295 13.68 -5.03 -19.41
C SER A 295 13.88 -6.44 -18.83
N PRO A 296 14.74 -7.30 -19.42
CA PRO A 296 14.94 -8.66 -18.97
C PRO A 296 15.92 -8.74 -17.78
N ASP A 297 15.39 -8.78 -16.56
CA ASP A 297 16.18 -9.02 -15.35
C ASP A 297 16.68 -10.49 -15.28
N GLY A 298 17.99 -10.70 -15.45
CA GLY A 298 18.72 -11.84 -14.87
C GLY A 298 18.70 -13.21 -15.57
N SER A 299 19.33 -13.35 -16.75
CA SER A 299 19.65 -14.65 -17.33
C SER A 299 20.82 -15.36 -16.61
N SER A 300 20.54 -16.22 -15.64
CA SER A 300 21.52 -17.16 -15.08
C SER A 300 21.71 -18.37 -16.02
N PRO A 301 22.94 -18.86 -16.27
CA PRO A 301 23.20 -19.81 -17.37
C PRO A 301 22.83 -21.26 -17.02
N GLN A 302 21.67 -21.71 -17.50
CA GLN A 302 21.25 -23.12 -17.39
C GLN A 302 21.68 -23.96 -18.60
N ASN A 303 22.65 -24.86 -18.37
CA ASN A 303 22.99 -26.06 -19.15
C ASN A 303 22.33 -26.25 -20.54
N GLN A 304 23.08 -25.95 -21.61
CA GLN A 304 22.91 -26.69 -22.86
C GLN A 304 23.71 -27.99 -22.82
N GLY A 305 23.03 -29.13 -22.94
CA GLY A 305 23.66 -30.43 -23.11
C GLY A 305 23.19 -31.07 -24.42
N LYS A 306 24.13 -31.78 -25.08
CA LYS A 306 23.97 -32.49 -26.38
C LYS A 306 23.89 -31.57 -27.61
N ASN A 307 24.46 -31.92 -28.77
CA ASN A 307 25.19 -33.13 -29.18
C ASN A 307 26.51 -32.78 -29.89
N HIS A 308 27.51 -33.66 -29.80
CA HIS A 308 28.29 -34.06 -30.97
C HIS A 308 28.85 -35.49 -30.78
N HIS A 309 28.87 -36.28 -31.85
CA HIS A 309 29.43 -37.63 -31.85
C HIS A 309 30.95 -37.61 -31.98
N SER A 310 31.64 -38.49 -31.26
CA SER A 310 32.71 -39.33 -31.83
C SER A 310 32.93 -40.57 -30.97
N ALA A 311 33.41 -41.65 -31.58
CA ALA A 311 33.49 -42.96 -30.95
C ALA A 311 34.85 -43.24 -30.33
N SER A 312 34.88 -44.03 -29.26
CA SER A 312 35.65 -45.28 -29.28
C SER A 312 35.27 -46.28 -28.17
N LYS A 313 35.40 -47.55 -28.56
CA LYS A 313 35.96 -48.71 -27.83
C LYS A 313 36.56 -48.40 -26.43
N LEU A 314 36.50 -49.28 -25.43
CA LEU A 314 36.53 -50.75 -25.49
C LEU A 314 36.17 -51.38 -24.12
N THR A 315 35.63 -52.62 -24.11
CA THR A 315 35.73 -53.63 -23.01
C THR A 315 35.13 -53.31 -21.60
N LYS A 316 34.88 -54.27 -20.69
CA LYS A 316 34.47 -55.71 -20.74
C LYS A 316 34.36 -56.25 -19.30
N ARG A 317 33.26 -56.98 -18.98
CA ARG A 317 33.04 -57.73 -17.71
C ARG A 317 32.97 -56.86 -16.42
N SER A 318 32.54 -57.37 -15.25
CA SER A 318 31.55 -58.42 -14.87
C SER A 318 31.47 -58.54 -13.34
N LYS A 319 30.40 -59.16 -12.82
CA LYS A 319 30.24 -59.69 -11.45
C LYS A 319 30.07 -58.60 -10.36
N ARG A 320 29.20 -58.70 -9.33
CA ARG A 320 28.75 -59.81 -8.43
C ARG A 320 29.91 -60.40 -7.60
N GLU A 321 29.79 -60.61 -6.28
CA GLU A 321 28.58 -60.82 -5.47
C GLU A 321 28.85 -60.66 -3.95
N LYS A 322 27.79 -60.34 -3.19
CA LYS A 322 27.43 -60.83 -1.84
C LYS A 322 28.34 -60.63 -0.60
N GLU A 323 27.66 -60.23 0.49
CA GLU A 323 27.74 -60.78 1.87
C GLU A 323 29.02 -60.56 2.74
N SER A 324 28.94 -60.49 4.08
CA SER A 324 27.82 -60.28 5.03
C SER A 324 28.36 -60.03 6.46
N ILE A 325 27.46 -59.99 7.45
CA ILE A 325 27.68 -60.18 8.90
C ILE A 325 28.16 -58.96 9.73
N ALA A 326 27.40 -58.76 10.82
CA ALA A 326 27.66 -58.04 12.06
C ALA A 326 27.12 -58.96 13.21
N PRO A 327 27.21 -58.66 14.53
CA PRO A 327 27.66 -57.44 15.20
C PRO A 327 28.64 -57.73 16.38
N ASP A 328 28.48 -57.03 17.52
CA ASP A 328 29.03 -57.30 18.87
C ASP A 328 30.54 -57.07 19.13
N SER A 329 31.00 -56.65 20.33
CA SER A 329 30.29 -56.05 21.49
C SER A 329 31.28 -55.44 22.54
N HIS A 330 30.72 -54.73 23.54
CA HIS A 330 31.19 -54.55 24.94
C HIS A 330 32.45 -53.72 25.34
N LEU A 331 32.18 -52.73 26.22
CA LEU A 331 32.93 -52.35 27.47
C LEU A 331 34.38 -51.79 27.31
N HIS A 332 35.03 -51.05 28.24
CA HIS A 332 34.79 -50.52 29.62
C HIS A 332 35.82 -49.35 29.86
N SER A 333 35.85 -48.49 30.90
CA SER A 333 35.01 -48.19 32.08
C SER A 333 35.37 -46.81 32.71
N SER A 334 34.51 -46.31 33.62
CA SER A 334 34.76 -45.47 34.83
C SER A 334 35.99 -44.55 34.96
N PHE A 335 35.75 -43.26 35.27
CA PHE A 335 36.30 -42.51 36.43
C PHE A 335 35.61 -41.13 36.56
N LYS A 336 35.61 -40.46 37.72
CA LYS A 336 34.80 -40.59 38.97
C LYS A 336 35.20 -39.40 39.87
N ASP A 337 34.27 -38.87 40.69
CA ASP A 337 34.45 -37.88 41.78
C ASP A 337 35.09 -36.51 41.45
N LYS A 338 34.24 -35.46 41.36
CA LYS A 338 34.19 -34.43 42.41
C LYS A 338 32.90 -33.62 42.40
#